data_AF-A0A4Z0HW31-F1
#
_entry.id   AF-A0A4Z0HW31-F1
#
_cell.length_a   1.000
_cell.length_b   1.000
_cell.length_c   1.000
_cell.angle_alpha   90.00
_cell.angle_beta   90.00
_cell.angle_gamma   90.00
#
_symmetry.space_group_name_H-M   'P 1'
#
loop_
_entity.id
_entity.type
_entity.pdbx_description
1 polymer ?
#
loop_
_entity_poly.entity_id
_entity_poly.type
_entity_poly.pdbx_seq_one_letter_code
_entity_poly.pdbx_strand_id
1 'polypeptide(L)'
;MTSTTATDSPRLPSAFAELEPYAEIWCLPTETERWDRRLASTMPEMHRFYDAFYPRVEEAIEYCDKFPLDDIPDDALNLLHLIYSLIMVAMSVEIMHQPAPTDSADAVMIRTGEPRP
;
A
#
# COMPACT_ATOMS: atom_id res chain seq x y z
N MET A 1 28.70 18.82 14.78
CA MET A 1 27.32 18.41 14.46
C MET A 1 27.35 16.94 14.13
N THR A 2 27.11 16.08 15.11
CA THR A 2 26.94 14.63 14.93
C THR A 2 25.50 14.41 14.48
N SER A 3 25.31 14.15 13.18
CA SER A 3 24.02 13.66 12.69
C SER A 3 23.85 12.22 13.16
N THR A 4 22.90 12.02 14.07
CA THR A 4 22.40 10.70 14.46
C THR A 4 21.76 10.05 13.25
N THR A 5 22.42 9.02 12.69
CA THR A 5 21.77 8.06 11.78
C THR A 5 20.72 7.33 12.59
N ALA A 6 19.45 7.64 12.37
CA ALA A 6 18.37 6.77 12.78
C ALA A 6 18.59 5.43 12.05
N THR A 7 18.80 4.37 12.81
CA THR A 7 18.78 3.01 12.27
C THR A 7 17.32 2.74 11.88
N ASP A 8 17.00 2.94 10.60
CA ASP A 8 15.67 2.64 10.07
C ASP A 8 15.52 1.11 10.13
N SER A 9 14.80 0.62 11.14
CA SER A 9 14.49 -0.79 11.23
C SER A 9 13.62 -1.15 10.01
N PRO A 10 13.87 -2.29 9.36
CA PRO A 10 13.07 -2.71 8.22
C PRO A 10 11.60 -2.79 8.62
N ARG A 11 10.72 -2.20 7.82
CA ARG A 11 9.26 -2.15 8.04
C ARG A 11 8.59 -3.40 7.52
N LEU A 12 9.20 -4.04 6.52
CA LEU A 12 8.67 -5.22 5.87
C LEU A 12 9.43 -6.48 6.31
N PRO A 13 8.81 -7.65 6.17
CA PRO A 13 9.51 -8.91 6.35
C PRO A 13 10.67 -9.00 5.37
N SER A 14 11.78 -9.59 5.80
CA SER A 14 13.02 -9.66 5.00
C SER A 14 12.84 -10.32 3.62
N ALA A 15 11.83 -11.17 3.45
CA ALA A 15 11.47 -11.80 2.18
C ALA A 15 10.92 -10.83 1.11
N PHE A 16 10.58 -9.60 1.51
CA PHE A 16 10.02 -8.53 0.69
C PHE A 16 10.84 -7.24 0.80
N ALA A 17 12.11 -7.33 1.19
CA ALA A 17 12.97 -6.17 1.43
C ALA A 17 13.15 -5.27 0.20
N GLU A 18 12.99 -5.80 -1.01
CA GLU A 18 13.02 -5.02 -2.25
C GLU A 18 11.84 -4.03 -2.38
N LEU A 19 10.77 -4.21 -1.60
CA LEU A 19 9.60 -3.35 -1.60
C LEU A 19 9.68 -2.20 -0.58
N GLU A 20 10.71 -2.17 0.27
CA GLU A 20 10.91 -1.11 1.28
C GLU A 20 10.80 0.32 0.72
N PRO A 21 11.38 0.66 -0.45
CA PRO A 21 11.24 2.00 -1.02
C PRO A 21 9.78 2.38 -1.32
N TYR A 22 8.92 1.40 -1.58
CA TYR A 22 7.50 1.62 -1.79
C TYR A 22 6.72 1.67 -0.47
N ALA A 23 7.17 0.96 0.57
CA ALA A 23 6.55 0.99 1.89
C ALA A 23 6.59 2.39 2.52
N GLU A 24 7.60 3.20 2.25
CA GLU A 24 7.66 4.60 2.68
C GLU A 24 6.46 5.45 2.20
N ILE A 25 5.87 5.06 1.05
CA ILE A 25 4.85 5.82 0.33
C ILE A 25 3.47 5.17 0.48
N TRP A 26 3.43 3.84 0.37
CA TRP A 26 2.21 3.05 0.19
C TRP A 26 1.87 2.15 1.39
N CYS A 27 2.71 2.05 2.42
CA CYS A 27 2.35 1.38 3.67
C CYS A 27 1.46 2.31 4.52
N LEU A 28 0.20 2.44 4.10
CA LEU A 28 -0.77 3.37 4.69
C LEU A 28 -1.89 2.56 5.36
N PRO A 29 -2.16 2.80 6.66
CA PRO A 29 -3.06 1.96 7.43
C PRO A 29 -4.53 2.11 7.04
N THR A 30 -4.97 3.31 6.65
CA THR A 30 -6.39 3.57 6.37
C THR A 30 -6.73 3.63 4.90
N GLU A 31 -7.97 3.27 4.54
CA GLU A 31 -8.47 3.41 3.16
C GLU A 31 -8.42 4.87 2.70
N THR A 32 -8.73 5.83 3.58
CA THR A 32 -8.69 7.27 3.28
C THR A 32 -7.28 7.73 2.92
N GLU A 33 -6.26 7.38 3.71
CA GLU A 33 -4.88 7.78 3.40
C GLU A 33 -4.41 7.18 2.06
N ARG A 34 -4.76 5.92 1.79
CA ARG A 34 -4.45 5.25 0.52
C ARG A 34 -5.15 5.92 -0.66
N TRP A 35 -6.42 6.29 -0.49
CA TRP A 35 -7.20 7.01 -1.49
C TRP A 35 -6.60 8.40 -1.79
N ASP A 36 -6.30 9.18 -0.76
CA ASP A 36 -5.71 10.51 -0.90
C ASP A 36 -4.33 10.42 -1.57
N ARG A 37 -3.52 9.42 -1.18
CA ARG A 37 -2.24 9.13 -1.83
C ARG A 37 -2.42 8.81 -3.31
N ARG A 38 -3.37 7.93 -3.65
CA ARG A 38 -3.67 7.57 -5.04
C ARG A 38 -4.06 8.81 -5.86
N LEU A 39 -4.95 9.65 -5.36
CA LEU A 39 -5.37 10.87 -6.04
C LEU A 39 -4.23 11.89 -6.20
N ALA A 40 -3.31 11.95 -5.24
CA ALA A 40 -2.14 12.83 -5.30
C ALA A 40 -0.98 12.27 -6.14
N SER A 41 -1.05 11.00 -6.57
CA SER A 41 0.02 10.32 -7.32
C SER A 41 -0.17 10.48 -8.83
N THR A 42 0.95 10.52 -9.55
CA THR A 42 0.94 10.46 -11.00
C THR A 42 0.81 9.02 -11.50
N MET A 43 0.28 8.83 -12.72
CA MET A 43 0.20 7.50 -13.34
C MET A 43 1.57 6.78 -13.39
N PRO A 44 2.69 7.41 -13.77
CA PRO A 44 4.00 6.75 -13.75
C PRO A 44 4.46 6.27 -12.36
N GLU A 45 4.12 6.99 -11.29
CA GLU A 45 4.44 6.55 -9.93
C GLU A 45 3.64 5.30 -9.54
N MET A 46 2.34 5.30 -9.88
CA MET A 46 1.46 4.15 -9.66
C MET A 46 1.89 2.94 -10.47
N HIS A 47 2.28 3.12 -11.74
CA HIS A 47 2.82 2.04 -12.56
C HIS A 47 4.11 1.45 -11.96
N ARG A 48 5.06 2.28 -11.51
CA ARG A 48 6.29 1.77 -10.87
C ARG A 48 6.01 0.90 -9.66
N PHE A 49 5.09 1.33 -8.80
CA PHE A 49 4.69 0.56 -7.64
C PHE A 49 3.98 -0.74 -8.03
N TYR A 50 3.01 -0.66 -8.94
CA TYR A 50 2.27 -1.82 -9.43
C TYR A 50 3.20 -2.85 -10.08
N ASP A 51 4.06 -2.44 -11.00
CA ASP A 51 4.96 -3.33 -11.73
C ASP A 51 5.97 -4.03 -10.80
N ALA A 52 6.37 -3.35 -9.72
CA ALA A 52 7.27 -3.92 -8.73
C ALA A 52 6.58 -4.92 -7.80
N PHE A 53 5.35 -4.63 -7.36
CA PHE A 53 4.70 -5.40 -6.31
C PHE A 53 3.71 -6.45 -6.82
N TYR A 54 2.99 -6.20 -7.91
CA TYR A 54 2.01 -7.13 -8.46
C TYR A 54 2.56 -8.56 -8.67
N PRO A 55 3.78 -8.77 -9.20
CA PRO A 55 4.34 -10.12 -9.35
C PRO A 55 4.57 -10.87 -8.03
N ARG A 56 4.63 -10.16 -6.89
CA ARG A 56 4.86 -10.73 -5.55
C ARG A 56 3.59 -10.80 -4.70
N VAL A 57 2.44 -10.33 -5.20
CA VAL A 57 1.23 -10.17 -4.38
C VAL A 57 0.69 -11.51 -3.85
N GLU A 58 0.72 -12.57 -4.66
CA GLU A 58 0.26 -13.90 -4.22
C GLU A 58 1.12 -14.41 -3.06
N GLU A 59 2.45 -14.35 -3.18
CA GLU A 59 3.38 -14.73 -2.11
C GLU A 59 3.21 -13.86 -0.85
N ALA A 60 2.90 -12.57 -1.02
CA ALA A 60 2.66 -11.65 0.09
C ALA A 60 1.37 -11.97 0.85
N ILE A 61 0.29 -12.33 0.12
CA ILE A 61 -0.97 -12.79 0.72
C ILE A 61 -0.73 -14.10 1.48
N GLU A 62 -0.06 -15.08 0.86
CA GLU A 62 0.29 -16.35 1.50
C GLU A 62 1.17 -16.16 2.75
N TYR A 63 2.02 -15.14 2.76
CA TYR A 63 2.80 -14.78 3.94
C TYR A 63 1.90 -14.25 5.06
N CYS A 64 0.98 -13.33 4.75
CA CYS A 64 0.06 -12.73 5.73
C CYS A 64 -0.92 -13.76 6.31
N ASP A 65 -1.39 -14.72 5.49
CA ASP A 65 -2.33 -15.78 5.89
C ASP A 65 -1.80 -16.73 6.98
N LYS A 66 -0.49 -16.65 7.30
CA LYS A 66 0.13 -17.43 8.38
C LYS A 66 -0.19 -16.90 9.76
N PHE A 67 -0.72 -15.68 9.87
CA PHE A 67 -0.95 -14.99 11.13
C PHE A 67 -2.46 -14.78 11.36
N PRO A 68 -2.95 -14.96 12.60
CA PRO A 68 -4.29 -14.51 12.95
C PRO A 68 -4.37 -12.97 12.90
N LEU A 69 -5.50 -12.41 12.45
CA LEU A 69 -5.65 -10.96 12.32
C LEU A 69 -5.47 -10.22 13.65
N ASP A 70 -6.00 -10.76 14.75
CA ASP A 70 -5.95 -10.14 16.08
C ASP A 70 -4.54 -10.13 16.72
N ASP A 71 -3.57 -10.85 16.14
CA ASP A 71 -2.19 -10.99 16.65
C ASP A 71 -1.17 -11.05 15.49
N ILE A 72 -1.38 -10.20 14.48
CA ILE A 72 -0.47 -10.07 13.35
C ILE A 72 0.78 -9.27 13.76
N PRO A 73 2.00 -9.75 13.46
CA PRO A 73 3.23 -8.97 13.70
C PRO A 73 3.27 -7.67 12.90
N ASP A 74 3.94 -6.64 13.42
CA ASP A 74 4.00 -5.30 12.81
C ASP A 74 4.51 -5.30 11.36
N ASP A 75 5.50 -6.13 11.04
CA ASP A 75 6.07 -6.23 9.68
C ASP A 75 5.10 -6.91 8.70
N ALA A 76 4.42 -7.97 9.13
CA ALA A 76 3.34 -8.61 8.38
C ALA A 76 2.14 -7.68 8.20
N LEU A 77 1.79 -6.87 9.21
CA LEU A 77 0.75 -5.86 9.12
C LEU A 77 1.11 -4.76 8.10
N ASN A 78 2.36 -4.32 8.07
CA ASN A 78 2.84 -3.37 7.08
C ASN A 78 2.77 -3.94 5.66
N LEU A 79 3.13 -5.22 5.48
CA LEU A 79 2.97 -5.91 4.19
C LEU A 79 1.48 -5.98 3.80
N LEU A 80 0.59 -6.28 4.74
CA LEU A 80 -0.85 -6.30 4.52
C LEU A 80 -1.38 -4.92 4.08
N HIS A 81 -0.95 -3.84 4.72
CA HIS A 81 -1.28 -2.47 4.28
C HIS A 81 -0.76 -2.18 2.86
N LEU A 82 0.42 -2.68 2.51
CA LEU A 82 0.97 -2.54 1.16
C LEU A 82 0.09 -3.26 0.14
N ILE A 83 -0.40 -4.47 0.46
CA ILE A 83 -1.34 -5.23 -0.39
C ILE A 83 -2.62 -4.43 -0.62
N TYR A 84 -3.18 -3.82 0.43
CA TYR A 84 -4.37 -2.97 0.31
C TYR A 84 -4.14 -1.76 -0.60
N SER A 85 -2.96 -1.14 -0.53
CA SER A 85 -2.58 -0.06 -1.44
C SER A 85 -2.47 -0.55 -2.88
N LEU A 86 -1.88 -1.72 -3.11
CA LEU A 86 -1.77 -2.31 -4.45
C LEU A 86 -3.15 -2.52 -5.08
N ILE A 87 -4.11 -3.08 -4.33
CA ILE A 87 -5.47 -3.30 -4.83
C ILE A 87 -6.12 -1.99 -5.30
N MET A 88 -5.93 -0.90 -4.55
CA MET A 88 -6.45 0.41 -4.96
C MET A 88 -5.74 1.00 -6.18
N VAL A 89 -4.42 0.81 -6.28
CA VAL A 89 -3.62 1.27 -7.41
C VAL A 89 -3.93 0.46 -8.67
N ALA A 90 -4.16 -0.84 -8.56
CA ALA A 90 -4.51 -1.74 -9.66
C ALA A 90 -5.74 -1.24 -10.43
N MET A 91 -6.76 -0.72 -9.73
CA MET A 91 -7.92 -0.10 -10.38
C MET A 91 -7.55 1.07 -11.29
N SER A 92 -6.61 1.92 -10.86
CA SER A 92 -6.11 3.04 -11.67
C SER A 92 -5.26 2.56 -12.84
N VAL A 93 -4.40 1.56 -12.61
CA VAL A 93 -3.45 1.05 -13.61
C VAL A 93 -4.14 0.23 -14.71
N GLU A 94 -4.98 -0.73 -14.32
CA GLU A 94 -5.53 -1.75 -15.21
C GLU A 94 -6.84 -1.32 -15.88
N ILE A 95 -7.67 -0.55 -15.18
CA ILE A 95 -9.06 -0.30 -15.59
C ILE A 95 -9.29 1.16 -16.01
N MET A 96 -8.92 2.11 -15.15
CA MET A 96 -9.30 3.51 -15.32
C MET A 96 -8.28 4.31 -16.15
N HIS A 97 -7.01 3.88 -16.12
CA HIS A 97 -5.87 4.57 -16.71
C HIS A 97 -5.71 6.04 -16.29
N GLN A 98 -6.23 6.37 -15.10
CA GLN A 98 -6.12 7.69 -14.47
C GLN A 98 -6.30 7.55 -12.93
N PRO A 99 -5.84 8.53 -12.12
CA PRO A 99 -5.95 8.44 -10.66
C PRO A 99 -7.39 8.39 -10.14
N ALA A 100 -8.29 9.21 -10.68
CA ALA A 100 -9.69 9.25 -10.26
C ALA A 100 -10.55 8.23 -11.03
N PRO A 101 -11.68 7.75 -10.48
CA PRO A 101 -12.61 6.92 -11.22
C PRO A 101 -13.22 7.67 -12.40
N THR A 102 -13.28 7.00 -13.55
CA THR A 102 -13.93 7.48 -14.77
C THR A 102 -15.41 7.77 -14.51
N ASP A 103 -15.92 8.88 -15.05
CA ASP A 103 -17.33 9.30 -14.97
C ASP A 103 -17.90 9.45 -13.54
N SER A 104 -17.06 9.81 -12.58
CA SER A 104 -17.45 10.00 -11.17
C SER A 104 -18.21 11.30 -10.87
N ALA A 105 -18.38 12.20 -11.84
CA ALA A 105 -19.15 13.45 -11.72
C ALA A 105 -18.89 14.23 -10.40
N ASP A 106 -17.61 14.40 -10.04
CA ASP A 106 -17.13 15.06 -8.81
C ASP A 106 -17.68 14.47 -7.50
N ALA A 107 -18.15 13.21 -7.51
CA ALA A 107 -18.63 12.54 -6.32
C ALA A 107 -17.50 12.37 -5.28
N VAL A 108 -17.77 12.80 -4.05
CA VAL A 108 -16.86 12.67 -2.91
C VAL A 108 -17.44 11.68 -1.91
N MET A 109 -16.65 10.67 -1.54
CA MET A 109 -16.98 9.72 -0.48
C MET A 109 -16.11 10.00 0.74
N ILE A 110 -16.74 10.34 1.87
CA ILE A 110 -16.06 10.53 3.15
C ILE A 110 -16.35 9.31 4.02
N ARG A 111 -15.34 8.49 4.31
CA ARG A 111 -15.49 7.31 5.16
C ARG A 111 -15.59 7.72 6.62
N THR A 112 -16.62 7.24 7.31
CA THR A 112 -16.83 7.47 8.76
C THR A 112 -16.36 6.30 9.62
N GLY A 113 -15.98 5.18 9.01
CA GLY A 113 -15.43 3.99 9.68
C GLY A 113 -14.96 2.95 8.67
N GLU A 114 -14.11 2.04 9.13
CA GLU A 114 -13.62 0.89 8.36
C GLU A 114 -13.27 -0.26 9.31
N PRO A 115 -13.40 -1.52 8.85
CA PRO A 115 -12.84 -2.66 9.57
C PRO A 115 -11.32 -2.51 9.66
N ARG A 116 -10.75 -2.79 10.84
CA ARG A 116 -9.32 -2.84 11.07
C ARG A 116 -8.94 -4.23 11.59
N PRO A 117 -7.76 -4.74 11.23
CA PRO A 117 -7.16 -5.84 11.96
C PRO A 117 -7.08 -5.52 13.46
#